data_AF-A0A8X6N3A5-F1
#
_entry.id   AF-A0A8X6N3A5-F1
#
_cell.length_a   1.000
_cell.length_b   1.000
_cell.length_c   1.000
_cell.angle_alpha   90.00
_cell.angle_beta   90.00
_cell.angle_gamma   90.00
#
_symmetry.space_group_name_H-M   'P 1'
#
loop_
_entity.id
_entity.type
_entity.pdbx_description
1 polymer ?
#
loop_
_entity_poly.entity_id
_entity_poly.type
_entity_poly.pdbx_seq_one_letter_code
_entity_poly.pdbx_strand_id
1 'polypeptide(L)'
;MNLQKFKSEVASCLCKMGYNQNAKRGRPNHTSIEQMFQTKRCKETAQSVPCMDIRRDGINHWPIWSEKRIRCQFPNCKSYTQTECEKCKVGLCYNKVNNCLKNFHCM
;
A
#
# COMPACT_ATOMS: atom_id res chain seq x y z
N MET A 1 -7.82 -19.90 39.74
CA MET A 1 -6.64 -19.22 39.15
C MET A 1 -6.77 -17.73 39.42
N ASN A 2 -5.70 -17.04 39.83
CA ASN A 2 -5.68 -15.57 39.89
C ASN A 2 -5.46 -15.00 38.48
N LEU A 3 -5.96 -13.79 38.21
CA LEU A 3 -5.85 -13.07 36.94
C LEU A 3 -4.41 -13.01 36.42
N GLN A 4 -3.44 -12.83 37.32
CA GLN A 4 -2.01 -12.85 36.97
C GLN A 4 -1.57 -14.18 36.35
N LYS A 5 -2.04 -15.31 36.92
CA LYS A 5 -1.70 -16.66 36.47
C LYS A 5 -2.36 -16.99 35.12
N PHE A 6 -3.62 -16.58 34.96
CA PHE A 6 -4.32 -16.69 33.69
C PHE A 6 -3.62 -15.90 32.57
N LYS A 7 -3.27 -14.63 32.83
CA LYS A 7 -2.56 -13.79 31.84
C LYS A 7 -1.20 -14.37 31.45
N SER A 8 -0.47 -14.95 32.41
CA SER A 8 0.85 -15.55 32.14
C SER A 8 0.74 -16.86 31.37
N GLU A 9 -0.28 -17.69 31.62
CA GLU A 9 -0.55 -18.89 30.82
C GLU A 9 -0.95 -18.54 29.38
N VAL A 10 -1.85 -17.57 29.20
CA VAL A 10 -2.24 -17.07 27.87
C VAL A 10 -1.02 -16.53 27.11
N ALA A 11 -0.21 -15.70 27.76
CA ALA A 11 1.02 -15.17 27.15
C ALA A 11 2.00 -16.28 26.77
N SER A 12 2.19 -17.28 27.63
CA SER A 12 3.06 -18.43 27.35
C SER A 12 2.56 -19.22 26.14
N CYS A 13 1.25 -19.45 26.06
CA CYS A 13 0.63 -20.18 24.97
C CYS A 13 0.82 -19.43 23.63
N LEU A 14 0.57 -18.11 23.61
CA LEU A 14 0.74 -17.27 22.43
C LEU A 14 2.19 -17.15 21.97
N CYS A 15 3.16 -17.03 22.89
CA CYS A 15 4.57 -16.99 22.54
C CYS A 15 5.07 -18.31 21.93
N LYS A 16 4.43 -19.44 22.29
CA LYS A 16 4.77 -20.79 21.79
C LYS A 16 4.00 -21.16 20.50
N MET A 17 2.79 -20.64 20.32
CA MET A 17 2.00 -20.84 19.10
C MET A 17 2.47 -19.90 17.99
N GLY A 18 3.15 -20.46 16.99
CA GLY A 18 3.39 -19.77 15.72
C GLY A 18 4.61 -18.85 15.69
N TYR A 19 5.64 -19.12 16.51
CA TYR A 19 6.92 -18.45 16.36
C TYR A 19 7.60 -18.92 15.07
N ASN A 20 7.37 -18.19 13.97
CA ASN A 20 8.23 -18.28 12.79
C ASN A 20 9.63 -17.83 13.25
N GLN A 21 10.53 -18.78 13.52
CA GLN A 21 11.93 -18.50 13.89
C GLN A 21 12.65 -17.66 12.82
N ASN A 22 12.08 -17.61 11.61
CA ASN A 22 12.54 -16.81 10.47
C ASN A 22 11.83 -15.45 10.33
N ALA A 23 11.04 -14.99 11.29
CA ALA A 23 10.49 -13.65 11.28
C ALA A 23 11.64 -12.63 11.38
N LYS A 24 12.06 -12.10 10.22
CA LYS A 24 13.10 -11.08 10.14
C LYS A 24 12.72 -9.91 11.04
N ARG A 25 13.59 -9.54 11.99
CA ARG A 25 13.43 -8.31 12.79
C ARG A 25 13.39 -7.11 11.83
N GLY A 26 12.35 -6.27 11.95
CA GLY A 26 12.15 -5.11 11.08
C GLY A 26 10.81 -5.13 10.33
N ARG A 27 10.55 -4.10 9.52
CA ARG A 27 9.37 -4.04 8.66
C ARG A 27 9.39 -5.22 7.68
N PRO A 28 8.29 -5.97 7.51
CA PRO A 28 8.23 -7.03 6.51
C PRO A 28 8.66 -6.51 5.14
N ASN A 29 9.58 -7.24 4.48
CA ASN A 29 9.90 -6.97 3.09
C ASN A 29 8.66 -7.30 2.27
N HIS A 30 8.05 -6.28 1.67
CA HIS A 30 6.89 -6.43 0.81
C HIS A 30 7.22 -7.37 -0.32
N THR A 31 6.54 -8.50 -0.37
CA THR A 31 6.74 -9.51 -1.41
C THR A 31 5.84 -9.24 -2.61
N SER A 32 4.76 -8.46 -2.40
CA SER A 32 3.81 -8.08 -3.45
C SER A 32 3.58 -6.57 -3.53
N ILE A 33 3.28 -6.10 -4.74
CA ILE A 33 2.90 -4.71 -5.05
C ILE A 33 1.71 -4.26 -4.17
N GLU A 34 0.77 -5.17 -3.88
CA GLU A 34 -0.41 -4.87 -3.09
C GLU A 34 -0.10 -4.56 -1.62
N GLN A 35 0.80 -5.35 -1.00
CA GLN A 35 1.27 -5.05 0.36
C GLN A 35 1.99 -3.69 0.43
N MET A 36 2.67 -3.29 -0.65
CA MET A 36 3.31 -1.97 -0.73
C MET A 36 2.29 -0.82 -0.78
N PHE A 37 1.14 -1.00 -1.44
CA PHE A 37 0.06 -0.01 -1.42
C PHE A 37 -0.58 0.10 -0.04
N GLN A 38 -0.85 -1.03 0.62
CA GLN A 38 -1.50 -1.07 1.93
C GLN A 38 -0.66 -0.43 3.02
N THR A 39 0.67 -0.58 3.01
CA THR A 39 1.53 0.04 4.03
C THR A 39 1.89 1.50 3.77
N LYS A 40 1.61 2.05 2.57
CA LYS A 40 1.66 3.50 2.35
C LYS A 40 0.58 4.25 3.14
N ARG A 41 -0.43 3.55 3.66
CA ARG A 41 -1.45 4.11 4.57
C ARG A 41 -0.90 4.55 5.94
N CYS A 42 0.30 4.10 6.33
CA CYS A 42 0.82 4.33 7.69
C CYS A 42 1.57 5.66 7.92
N LYS A 43 1.55 6.62 6.98
CA LYS A 43 1.96 7.99 7.30
C LYS A 43 0.70 8.81 7.46
N GLU A 44 0.46 9.34 8.66
CA GLU A 44 -0.71 10.16 9.04
C GLU A 44 -0.93 11.37 8.11
N THR A 45 0.06 11.75 7.31
CA THR A 45 0.02 12.87 6.35
C THR A 45 0.03 12.45 4.87
N ALA A 46 0.11 11.16 4.56
CA ALA A 46 0.07 10.69 3.17
C ALA A 46 -1.39 10.46 2.75
N GLN A 47 -1.83 11.08 1.65
CA GLN A 47 -3.11 10.76 1.01
C GLN A 47 -3.26 9.25 0.92
N SER A 48 -4.28 8.71 1.60
CA SER A 48 -4.51 7.29 1.68
C SER A 48 -4.79 6.76 0.27
N VAL A 49 -3.94 5.86 -0.21
CA VAL A 49 -4.21 5.15 -1.47
C VAL A 49 -5.57 4.45 -1.33
N PRO A 50 -6.52 4.66 -2.28
CA PRO A 50 -7.83 4.02 -2.26
C PRO A 50 -7.73 2.49 -2.14
N CYS A 51 -8.76 1.85 -1.58
CA CYS A 51 -8.80 0.39 -1.51
C CYS A 51 -8.83 -0.24 -2.91
N MET A 52 -8.48 -1.54 -3.00
CA MET A 52 -8.45 -2.26 -4.28
C MET A 52 -9.78 -2.20 -5.03
N ASP A 53 -10.90 -2.28 -4.32
CA ASP A 53 -12.23 -2.31 -4.94
C ASP A 53 -12.50 -1.02 -5.72
N ILE A 54 -12.20 0.14 -5.13
CA ILE A 54 -12.34 1.45 -5.80
C ILE A 54 -11.27 1.63 -6.88
N ARG A 55 -10.05 1.17 -6.60
CA ARG A 55 -8.91 1.31 -7.50
C ARG A 55 -9.09 0.52 -8.79
N ARG A 56 -9.67 -0.68 -8.72
CA ARG A 56 -9.78 -1.62 -9.85
C ARG A 56 -11.21 -1.84 -10.36
N ASP A 57 -12.17 -1.01 -9.94
CA ASP A 57 -13.56 -1.11 -10.43
C ASP A 57 -13.70 -0.79 -11.93
N GLY A 58 -12.66 -0.26 -12.58
CA GLY A 58 -12.64 -0.01 -14.02
C GLY A 58 -13.53 1.15 -14.48
N ILE A 59 -14.09 1.93 -13.55
CA ILE A 59 -15.08 2.97 -13.85
C ILE A 59 -14.52 4.35 -13.47
N ASN A 60 -14.54 5.29 -14.43
CA ASN A 60 -14.21 6.71 -14.23
C ASN A 60 -12.79 7.00 -13.72
N HIS A 61 -11.78 6.24 -14.18
CA HIS A 61 -10.36 6.49 -13.87
C HIS A 61 -9.64 7.25 -15.00
N TRP A 62 -10.10 8.46 -15.29
CA TRP A 62 -9.53 9.27 -16.38
C TRP A 62 -8.20 9.92 -15.97
N PRO A 63 -7.19 9.95 -16.87
CA PRO A 63 -5.99 10.73 -16.67
C PRO A 63 -6.31 12.21 -16.85
N ILE A 64 -6.09 13.00 -15.81
CA ILE A 64 -6.16 14.47 -15.87
C ILE A 64 -4.79 15.07 -15.63
N TRP A 65 -4.60 16.29 -16.13
CA TRP A 65 -3.35 17.01 -15.97
C TRP A 65 -3.38 17.78 -14.65
N SER A 66 -2.46 17.44 -13.75
CA SER A 66 -2.26 18.17 -12.50
C SER A 66 -1.61 19.51 -12.79
N GLU A 67 -1.79 20.51 -11.93
CA GLU A 67 -1.10 21.80 -12.04
C GLU A 67 0.39 21.69 -11.67
N LYS A 68 0.72 20.79 -10.75
CA LYS A 68 2.08 20.60 -10.22
C LYS A 68 2.63 19.25 -10.62
N ARG A 69 3.95 19.18 -10.79
CA ARG A 69 4.64 17.89 -10.91
C ARG A 69 4.57 17.15 -9.57
N ILE A 70 4.01 15.95 -9.61
CA ILE A 70 3.86 15.07 -8.44
C ILE A 70 4.67 13.80 -8.62
N ARG A 71 5.11 13.20 -7.51
CA ARG A 71 5.83 11.92 -7.55
C ARG A 71 4.84 10.80 -7.85
N CYS A 72 5.23 9.87 -8.72
CA CYS A 72 4.42 8.69 -8.99
C CYS A 72 4.20 7.87 -7.70
N GLN A 73 2.94 7.57 -7.39
CA GLN A 73 2.55 6.79 -6.22
C GLN A 73 2.59 5.27 -6.46
N PHE A 74 2.88 4.82 -7.69
CA PHE A 74 3.08 3.41 -7.99
C PHE A 74 4.34 2.87 -7.28
N PRO A 75 4.28 1.71 -6.60
CA PRO A 75 5.42 1.11 -5.92
C PRO A 75 6.58 0.90 -6.89
N ASN A 76 7.81 1.13 -6.41
CA ASN A 76 9.05 1.03 -7.20
C ASN A 76 9.18 2.04 -8.36
N CYS A 77 8.20 2.90 -8.61
CA CYS A 77 8.36 4.02 -9.52
C CYS A 77 8.91 5.24 -8.79
N LYS A 78 10.02 5.80 -9.28
CA LYS A 78 10.65 7.01 -8.72
C LYS A 78 10.45 8.26 -9.60
N SER A 79 9.75 8.11 -10.73
CA SER A 79 9.53 9.18 -11.69
C SER A 79 8.57 10.24 -11.16
N TYR A 80 8.72 11.46 -11.69
CA TYR A 80 7.72 12.53 -11.56
C TYR A 80 6.75 12.46 -12.73
N THR A 81 5.50 12.83 -12.48
CA THR A 81 4.41 12.84 -13.45
C THR A 81 3.62 14.13 -13.29
N GLN A 82 2.99 14.58 -14.36
CA GLN A 82 2.00 15.66 -14.35
C GLN A 82 0.59 15.08 -14.49
N THR A 83 0.45 13.75 -14.54
CA THR A 83 -0.83 13.07 -14.71
C THR A 83 -1.31 12.52 -13.38
N GLU A 84 -2.58 12.77 -13.06
CA GLU A 84 -3.28 12.19 -11.91
C GLU A 84 -4.55 11.48 -12.37
N CYS A 85 -5.00 10.51 -11.58
CA CYS A 85 -6.30 9.89 -11.79
C CYS A 85 -7.40 10.78 -11.20
N GLU A 86 -8.42 11.12 -12.00
CA GLU A 86 -9.51 11.99 -11.56
C GLU A 86 -10.25 11.48 -10.32
N LYS A 87 -10.53 10.17 -10.27
CA LYS A 87 -11.29 9.53 -9.19
C LYS A 87 -10.46 9.21 -7.97
N CYS A 88 -9.27 8.65 -8.17
CA CYS A 88 -8.41 8.25 -7.06
C CYS A 88 -7.55 9.39 -6.50
N LYS A 89 -7.43 10.52 -7.23
CA LYS A 89 -6.59 11.68 -6.88
C LYS A 89 -5.14 11.29 -6.59
N VAL A 90 -4.64 10.30 -7.34
CA VAL A 90 -3.27 9.79 -7.23
C VAL A 90 -2.44 10.13 -8.45
N GLY A 91 -1.19 10.55 -8.23
CA GLY A 91 -0.22 10.83 -9.28
C GLY A 91 0.37 9.56 -9.86
N LEU A 92 0.12 9.29 -11.14
CA LEU A 92 0.57 8.08 -11.82
C LEU A 92 1.22 8.41 -13.16
N CYS A 93 2.30 7.70 -13.50
CA CYS A 93 2.93 7.87 -14.81
C CYS A 93 1.99 7.40 -15.92
N TYR A 94 1.83 8.27 -16.91
CA TYR A 94 1.17 7.97 -18.16
C TYR A 94 2.04 8.47 -19.31
N ASN A 95 3.03 7.65 -19.70
CA ASN A 95 3.95 7.97 -20.79
C ASN A 95 4.33 6.68 -21.55
N LYS A 96 5.10 6.82 -22.64
CA LYS A 96 5.49 5.70 -23.51
C LYS A 96 6.32 4.62 -22.80
N VAL A 97 7.06 4.98 -21.75
CA VAL A 97 7.98 4.08 -21.03
C VAL A 97 7.28 3.39 -19.86
N ASN A 98 6.55 4.18 -19.06
CA ASN A 98 5.89 3.76 -17.84
C ASN A 98 4.41 4.12 -17.88
N ASN A 99 3.56 3.09 -17.92
CA ASN A 99 2.10 3.23 -17.80
C ASN A 99 1.62 2.75 -16.42
N CYS A 100 2.07 3.46 -15.38
CA CYS A 100 1.68 3.17 -14.01
C CYS A 100 0.18 3.39 -13.77
N LEU A 101 -0.48 4.26 -14.54
CA LEU A 101 -1.92 4.49 -14.48
C LEU A 101 -2.69 3.19 -14.75
N LYS A 102 -2.42 2.54 -15.90
CA LYS A 102 -3.05 1.26 -16.24
C LYS A 102 -2.71 0.17 -15.23
N ASN A 103 -1.45 0.07 -14.83
CA ASN A 103 -1.03 -0.95 -13.87
C ASN A 103 -1.70 -0.76 -12.50
N PHE A 104 -1.95 0.49 -12.10
CA PHE A 104 -2.64 0.79 -10.86
C PHE A 104 -4.14 0.47 -10.94
N HIS A 105 -4.79 0.52 -12.11
CA HIS A 105 -6.24 0.26 -12.20
C HIS A 105 -6.59 -1.16 -12.69
N CYS A 106 -5.68 -1.87 -13.35
CA CYS A 106 -5.94 -3.21 -13.90
C CYS A 106 -5.17 -4.34 -13.22
N MET A 107 -4.06 -4.06 -12.53
CA MET A 107 -3.17 -5.07 -11.93
C MET A 107 -3.04 -4.93 -10.44
#